data_AF-A0A706NX46-F1
#
_entry.id   AF-A0A706NX46-F1
#
_cell.length_a   1.000
_cell.length_b   1.000
_cell.length_c   1.000
_cell.angle_alpha   90.00
_cell.angle_beta   90.00
_cell.angle_gamma   90.00
#
_symmetry.space_group_name_H-M   'P 1'
#
loop_
_entity.id
_entity.type
_entity.pdbx_description
1 polymer ?
#
loop_
_entity_poly.entity_id
_entity_poly.type
_entity_poly.pdbx_seq_one_letter_code
_entity_poly.pdbx_strand_id
1 'polypeptide(L)' 'MFDAAPIKKVSVVIPVYNEQESLPELIRRTTTACESLGKAWEILLIDDGSSDSSAELMVKASQEADSHIISIL' A
#
# COMPACT_ATOMS: atom_id res chain seq x y z
N MET A 1 1.55 13.47 -32.40
CA MET A 1 2.15 13.38 -31.06
C MET A 1 1.01 13.03 -30.12
N PHE A 2 1.07 11.88 -29.45
CA PHE A 2 0.02 11.51 -28.50
C PHE A 2 0.26 12.31 -27.22
N ASP A 3 -0.54 13.35 -27.00
CA ASP A 3 -0.64 13.97 -25.68
C ASP A 3 -1.40 13.00 -24.77
N ALA A 4 -0.65 12.23 -23.99
CA ALA A 4 -1.26 11.41 -22.96
C ALA A 4 -1.86 12.35 -21.89
N ALA A 5 -3.12 12.11 -21.53
CA ALA A 5 -3.75 12.85 -20.44
C ALA A 5 -2.89 12.75 -19.17
N PRO A 6 -2.80 13.83 -18.37
CA PRO A 6 -1.95 13.83 -17.19
C PRO A 6 -2.41 12.78 -16.19
N ILE A 7 -1.48 11.96 -15.69
CA ILE A 7 -1.74 11.01 -14.60
C ILE A 7 -2.21 11.80 -13.37
N LYS A 8 -3.36 11.41 -12.81
CA LYS A 8 -3.99 12.07 -11.65
C LYS A 8 -3.79 11.29 -10.35
N LYS A 9 -3.74 9.96 -10.41
CA LYS A 9 -3.62 9.06 -9.26
C LYS A 9 -2.75 7.85 -9.60
N VAL A 10 -2.03 7.33 -8.61
CA VAL A 10 -1.28 6.07 -8.68
C VAL A 10 -1.81 5.11 -7.61
N SER A 11 -2.12 3.88 -8.01
CA SER A 11 -2.49 2.81 -7.07
C SER A 11 -1.38 1.76 -7.07
N VAL A 12 -0.79 1.53 -5.90
CA VAL A 12 0.26 0.51 -5.71
C VAL A 12 -0.38 -0.73 -5.12
N VAL A 13 -0.42 -1.83 -5.88
CA VAL A 13 -1.02 -3.10 -5.44
C VAL A 13 0.08 -4.06 -5.03
N ILE A 14 -0.01 -4.58 -3.81
CA ILE A 14 1.03 -5.41 -3.18
C ILE A 14 0.35 -6.67 -2.62
N PRO A 15 0.59 -7.86 -3.21
CA PRO A 15 0.23 -9.11 -2.56
C PRO A 15 1.15 -9.37 -1.36
N VAL A 16 0.57 -9.87 -0.27
CA VAL A 16 1.22 -10.11 1.02
C VAL A 16 0.99 -11.57 1.41
N TYR A 17 2.06 -12.33 1.63
CA TYR A 17 2.00 -13.71 2.11
C TYR A 17 3.08 -13.97 3.15
N ASN A 18 2.71 -14.08 4.42
CA ASN A 18 3.61 -14.33 5.54
C ASN A 18 4.79 -13.34 5.65
N GLU A 19 4.49 -12.04 5.60
CA GLU A 19 5.47 -10.94 5.56
C GLU A 19 5.48 -10.11 6.86
N GLN A 20 5.05 -10.65 8.00
CA GLN A 20 4.85 -9.88 9.23
C GLN A 20 6.09 -9.04 9.67
N GLU A 21 7.30 -9.52 9.37
CA GLU A 21 8.56 -8.85 9.74
C GLU A 21 8.93 -7.73 8.76
N SER A 22 8.64 -7.90 7.47
CA SER A 22 9.05 -6.98 6.40
C SER A 22 7.99 -5.90 6.15
N LEU A 23 6.72 -6.20 6.44
CA LEU A 23 5.56 -5.37 6.12
C LEU A 23 5.65 -3.94 6.67
N PRO A 24 6.09 -3.68 7.92
CA PRO A 24 6.23 -2.30 8.42
C PRO A 24 7.21 -1.45 7.60
N GLU A 25 8.35 -2.03 7.20
CA GLU A 25 9.36 -1.32 6.42
C GLU A 25 8.93 -1.16 4.95
N LEU A 26 8.23 -2.16 4.41
CA LEU A 26 7.61 -2.07 3.08
C LEU A 26 6.62 -0.90 3.01
N ILE A 27 5.71 -0.80 3.99
CA ILE A 27 4.75 0.30 4.09
C ILE A 27 5.49 1.63 4.19
N ARG A 28 6.44 1.75 5.12
CA ARG A 28 7.19 3.00 5.33
C ARG A 28 7.87 3.48 4.05
N ARG A 29 8.63 2.60 3.37
CA ARG A 29 9.37 2.96 2.16
C ARG A 29 8.47 3.26 0.98
N THR A 30 7.38 2.51 0.82
CA THR A 30 6.43 2.72 -0.28
C THR A 30 5.67 4.02 -0.09
N THR A 31 5.21 4.33 1.12
CA THR A 31 4.60 5.61 1.46
C THR A 31 5.52 6.78 1.14
N THR A 32 6.79 6.75 1.60
CA THR A 32 7.77 7.80 1.28
C THR A 32 7.97 7.98 -0.23
N ALA A 33 8.00 6.88 -1.00
CA ALA A 33 8.10 6.96 -2.46
C ALA A 33 6.84 7.60 -3.07
N CYS A 34 5.64 7.20 -2.61
CA CYS A 34 4.38 7.74 -3.09
C CYS A 34 4.21 9.24 -2.80
N GLU A 35 4.62 9.69 -1.61
CA GLU A 35 4.62 11.11 -1.23
C GLU A 35 5.46 11.97 -2.20
N SER A 36 6.53 11.42 -2.77
CA SER A 36 7.40 12.12 -3.71
C SER A 36 6.81 12.28 -5.13
N LEU A 37 5.71 11.59 -5.45
CA LEU A 37 5.14 11.58 -6.80
C LEU A 37 4.45 12.89 -7.20
N GLY A 38 4.03 13.72 -6.22
CA GLY A 38 3.21 14.90 -6.49
C GLY A 38 1.85 14.57 -7.12
N LYS A 39 1.34 13.36 -6.88
CA LYS A 39 0.05 12.83 -7.37
C LYS A 39 -0.76 12.27 -6.20
N ALA A 40 -2.07 12.15 -6.38
CA ALA A 40 -2.86 11.35 -5.43
C ALA A 40 -2.38 9.90 -5.49
N TRP A 41 -2.42 9.20 -4.36
CA TRP A 41 -1.97 7.81 -4.30
C TRP A 41 -2.72 7.00 -3.26
N GLU A 42 -2.64 5.68 -3.42
CA GLU A 42 -3.11 4.68 -2.48
C GLU A 42 -2.23 3.43 -2.56
N ILE A 43 -2.15 2.68 -1.46
CA ILE A 43 -1.49 1.38 -1.39
C ILE A 43 -2.55 0.33 -1.07
N LEU A 44 -2.71 -0.67 -1.93
CA LEU A 44 -3.60 -1.80 -1.71
C LEU A 44 -2.75 -2.98 -1.27
N LEU A 45 -2.86 -3.37 0.00
CA LEU A 45 -2.27 -4.59 0.54
C LEU A 45 -3.31 -5.71 0.38
N ILE A 46 -2.96 -6.75 -0.36
CA ILE A 46 -3.84 -7.90 -0.62
C ILE A 46 -3.27 -9.12 0.11
N ASP A 47 -3.98 -9.64 1.11
CA ASP A 47 -3.58 -10.89 1.74
C ASP A 47 -3.74 -12.04 0.76
N ASP A 48 -2.69 -12.83 0.58
CA ASP A 48 -2.65 -14.00 -0.31
C ASP A 48 -2.68 -15.30 0.52
N GLY A 49 -3.51 -15.32 1.57
CA GLY A 49 -3.71 -16.47 2.45
C GLY A 49 -2.63 -16.61 3.52
N SER A 50 -2.21 -15.50 4.15
CA SER A 50 -1.21 -15.56 5.22
C SER A 50 -1.72 -16.37 6.43
N SER A 51 -0.78 -17.05 7.10
CA SER A 51 -1.04 -17.79 8.34
C SER A 51 -0.32 -17.18 9.56
N ASP A 52 0.40 -16.09 9.34
CA ASP A 52 1.10 -15.31 10.37
C ASP A 52 0.33 -14.01 10.71
N SER A 53 0.95 -13.06 11.39
CA SER A 53 0.31 -11.80 11.78
C SER A 53 0.19 -10.76 10.65
N SER A 54 0.47 -11.09 9.39
CA SER A 54 0.43 -10.13 8.27
C SER A 54 -0.92 -9.45 8.12
N ALA A 55 -2.02 -10.22 8.13
CA ALA A 55 -3.38 -9.68 7.99
C ALA A 55 -3.73 -8.68 9.12
N GLU A 56 -3.34 -8.98 10.36
CA GLU A 56 -3.56 -8.09 11.50
C GLU A 56 -2.79 -6.76 11.35
N LEU A 57 -1.53 -6.84 10.91
CA LEU A 57 -0.69 -5.69 10.65
C LEU A 57 -1.23 -4.83 9.50
N MET A 58 -1.73 -5.45 8.44
CA MET A 58 -2.40 -4.77 7.32
C MET A 58 -3.63 -3.99 7.79
N VAL A 59 -4.50 -4.62 8.59
CA VAL A 59 -5.70 -3.95 9.15
C VAL A 59 -5.29 -2.75 10.00
N LYS A 60 -4.31 -2.93 10.89
CA LYS A 60 -3.80 -1.84 11.74
C LYS A 60 -3.31 -0.65 10.91
N ALA A 61 -2.53 -0.89 9.86
CA ALA A 61 -2.02 0.15 8.97
C ALA A 61 -3.15 0.91 8.23
N SER A 62 -4.21 0.22 7.83
CA SER A 62 -5.37 0.84 7.18
C SER A 62 -6.24 1.70 8.12
N GLN A 63 -6.12 1.52 9.43
CA GLN A 63 -6.93 2.23 10.44
C GLN A 63 -6.22 3.46 11.03
N GLU A 64 -4.97 3.72 10.66
CA GLU A 64 -4.26 4.92 11.08
C GLU A 64 -4.97 6.18 10.54
N ALA A 65 -4.90 7.29 11.30
CA ALA A 65 -5.46 8.56 10.86
C ALA A 65 -4.78 9.01 9.56
N ASP A 66 -5.58 9.50 8.60
CA ASP A 66 -5.11 9.89 7.27
C ASP A 66 -4.40 8.76 6.48
N SER A 67 -4.70 7.50 6.79
CA SER A 67 -4.12 6.36 6.06
C SER A 67 -4.55 6.34 4.60
N HIS A 68 -3.57 6.14 3.72
CA HIS A 68 -3.75 5.90 2.29
C HIS A 68 -3.66 4.40 1.96
N ILE A 69 -3.70 3.54 2.99
CA ILE A 69 -3.58 2.09 2.87
C ILE A 69 -4.97 1.46 2.89
N ILE A 70 -5.22 0.60 1.92
CA ILE A 70 -6.43 -0.22 1.82
C ILE A 70 -5.99 -1.67 1.98
N SER A 71 -6.58 -2.36 2.95
CA SER A 71 -6.29 -3.77 3.21
C SER A 71 -7.43 -4.63 2.69
N ILE A 72 -7.09 -5.61 1.85
CA ILE A 72 -8.00 -6.62 1.32
C ILE A 72 -7.53 -7.97 1.87
N LEU A 73 -8.41 -8.66 2.58
CA LEU A 73 -8.16 -9.94 3.24
C LEU A 73 -8.88 -11.08 2.53
#